data_AF-A0A2E6CCE4-F1
#
_entry.id   AF-A0A2E6CCE4-F1
#
_cell.length_a   1.000
_cell.length_b   1.000
_cell.length_c   1.000
_cell.angle_alpha   90.00
_cell.angle_beta   90.00
_cell.angle_gamma   90.00
#
_symmetry.space_group_name_H-M   'P 1'
#
loop_
_entity.id
_entity.type
_entity.pdbx_description
1 polymer ?
#
loop_
_entity_poly.entity_id
_entity_poly.type
_entity_poly.pdbx_seq_one_letter_code
_entity_poly.pdbx_strand_id
1 'polypeptide(L)'
;MNLYESYLEEIEERKAMGLHPKPIDDEALTTEIISQIKDTKNEYRKDSLKYFIYNVLPGTTGAAGVKAQFLKEIILEKITLDEISSEFALELLAHMKGGPSVEVLLDLALDAEDSIAQKAGEVLKTQVFLYGADTERLKKAFSKGNKVAKDILESYSKGEFFTELADVEREIKVVTYIAAEGDISTDLLSPGGEAHSRADRELHGKCMISAEAQSEIQKIQKNHPDKRIMIIAEKGTMGVGSSRMSGVNNVALWTGKPGSPYVPFVNIAPIVAGT
;
A
#
# COMPACT_ATOMS: atom_id res chain seq x y z
N MET A 1 6.46 -22.95 19.23
CA MET A 1 6.28 -22.39 17.89
C MET A 1 6.56 -20.92 17.99
N ASN A 2 7.54 -20.42 17.24
CA ASN A 2 7.79 -18.97 17.17
C ASN A 2 6.73 -18.30 16.27
N LEU A 3 6.67 -16.97 16.24
CA LEU A 3 5.62 -16.27 15.50
C LEU A 3 5.74 -16.52 13.99
N TYR A 4 6.98 -16.68 13.50
CA TYR A 4 7.23 -16.95 12.10
C TYR A 4 6.73 -18.33 11.66
N GLU A 5 6.93 -19.38 12.46
CA GLU A 5 6.39 -20.72 12.19
C GLU A 5 4.86 -20.70 12.15
N SER A 6 4.20 -20.02 13.11
CA SER A 6 2.74 -19.86 13.08
C SER A 6 2.26 -19.10 11.85
N TYR A 7 3.04 -18.12 11.39
CA TYR A 7 2.76 -17.42 10.14
C TYR A 7 2.95 -18.31 8.90
N LEU A 8 3.93 -19.22 8.88
CA LEU A 8 4.07 -20.22 7.82
C LEU A 8 2.90 -21.22 7.78
N GLU A 9 2.40 -21.62 8.96
CA GLU A 9 1.20 -22.45 9.05
C GLU A 9 -0.03 -21.73 8.49
N GLU A 10 -0.24 -20.46 8.87
CA GLU A 10 -1.31 -19.62 8.32
C GLU A 10 -1.21 -19.53 6.78
N ILE A 11 0.02 -19.40 6.24
CA ILE A 11 0.23 -19.37 4.79
C ILE A 11 -0.25 -20.66 4.11
N GLU A 12 0.07 -21.83 4.66
CA GLU A 12 -0.36 -23.09 4.06
C GLU A 12 -1.89 -23.31 4.20
N GLU A 13 -2.49 -22.89 5.32
CA GLU A 13 -3.95 -22.87 5.48
C GLU A 13 -4.64 -21.97 4.44
N ARG A 14 -4.12 -20.75 4.25
CA ARG A 14 -4.64 -19.78 3.27
C ARG A 14 -4.49 -20.27 1.85
N LYS A 15 -3.38 -20.92 1.53
CA LYS A 15 -3.12 -21.52 0.22
C LYS A 15 -4.12 -22.63 -0.10
N ALA A 16 -4.58 -23.41 0.88
CA ALA A 16 -5.66 -24.38 0.68
C ALA A 16 -6.99 -23.72 0.26
N MET A 17 -7.17 -22.44 0.63
CA MET A 17 -8.29 -21.61 0.18
C MET A 17 -7.99 -20.84 -1.12
N GLY A 18 -6.80 -20.96 -1.70
CA GLY A 18 -6.37 -20.17 -2.86
C GLY A 18 -6.14 -18.69 -2.56
N LEU A 19 -5.71 -18.35 -1.35
CA LEU A 19 -5.31 -17.01 -0.92
C LEU A 19 -3.78 -16.90 -0.83
N HIS A 20 -3.24 -15.69 -0.96
CA HIS A 20 -1.81 -15.45 -0.68
C HIS A 20 -1.58 -15.22 0.83
N PRO A 21 -0.32 -15.11 1.30
CA PRO A 21 -0.03 -14.76 2.68
C PRO A 21 -0.78 -13.51 3.12
N LYS A 22 -1.34 -13.54 4.32
CA LYS A 22 -2.03 -12.38 4.88
C LYS A 22 -1.01 -11.25 5.09
N PRO A 23 -1.34 -10.00 4.73
CA PRO A 23 -0.43 -8.88 4.98
C PRO A 23 -0.10 -8.73 6.46
N ILE A 24 1.16 -8.39 6.76
CA ILE A 24 1.68 -8.33 8.13
C ILE A 24 1.47 -6.93 8.70
N ASP A 25 0.68 -6.81 9.76
CA ASP A 25 0.49 -5.60 10.57
C ASP A 25 1.10 -5.70 11.99
N ASP A 26 1.45 -6.91 12.43
CA ASP A 26 1.98 -7.19 13.76
C ASP A 26 3.46 -6.79 13.93
N GLU A 27 3.74 -6.12 15.05
CA GLU A 27 5.06 -5.62 15.41
C GLU A 27 6.05 -6.74 15.73
N ALA A 28 5.60 -7.75 16.50
CA ALA A 28 6.45 -8.80 17.02
C ALA A 28 6.89 -9.76 15.90
N LEU A 29 5.97 -10.15 15.02
CA LEU A 29 6.26 -10.94 13.83
C LEU A 29 7.24 -10.20 12.90
N THR A 30 7.04 -8.89 12.67
CA THR A 30 7.95 -8.10 11.84
C THR A 30 9.34 -7.99 12.45
N THR A 31 9.43 -7.86 13.78
CA THR A 31 10.70 -7.86 14.51
C THR A 31 11.43 -9.20 14.38
N GLU A 32 10.69 -10.32 14.48
CA GLU A 32 11.25 -11.65 14.28
C GLU A 32 11.77 -11.84 12.84
N ILE A 33 11.00 -11.42 11.85
CA ILE A 33 11.40 -11.40 10.43
C ILE A 33 12.70 -10.60 10.24
N ILE A 34 12.82 -9.41 10.86
CA ILE A 34 14.03 -8.59 10.77
C ILE A 34 15.24 -9.27 11.43
N SER A 35 15.03 -9.95 12.56
CA SER A 35 16.09 -10.74 13.21
C SER A 35 16.61 -11.84 12.28
N GLN A 36 15.71 -12.55 11.59
CA GLN A 36 16.07 -13.57 10.59
C GLN A 36 16.79 -12.97 9.37
N ILE A 37 16.42 -11.75 8.96
CA ILE A 37 17.12 -11.03 7.86
C ILE A 37 18.56 -10.68 8.25
N LYS A 38 18.77 -10.25 9.50
CA LYS A 38 20.10 -9.90 10.04
C LYS A 38 21.01 -11.13 10.18
N ASP A 39 20.45 -12.31 10.43
CA ASP A 39 21.20 -13.57 10.44
C ASP A 39 21.37 -14.15 9.03
N THR A 40 22.52 -13.86 8.41
CA THR A 40 22.86 -14.32 7.05
C THR A 40 22.83 -15.85 6.86
N LYS A 41 22.86 -16.64 7.94
CA LYS A 41 22.82 -18.10 7.88
C LYS A 41 21.43 -18.68 8.18
N ASN A 42 20.44 -17.83 8.47
CA ASN A 42 19.10 -18.28 8.77
C ASN A 42 18.44 -18.91 7.54
N GLU A 43 17.87 -20.11 7.70
CA GLU A 43 17.25 -20.87 6.61
C GLU A 43 16.05 -20.14 5.97
N TYR A 44 15.35 -19.32 6.76
CA TYR A 44 14.17 -18.57 6.32
C TYR A 44 14.50 -17.21 5.72
N ARG A 45 15.75 -16.73 5.83
CA ARG A 45 16.17 -15.37 5.47
C ARG A 45 15.63 -14.89 4.13
N LYS A 46 15.64 -15.75 3.11
CA LYS A 46 15.17 -15.41 1.76
C LYS A 46 13.67 -15.09 1.74
N ASP A 47 12.86 -15.89 2.42
CA ASP A 47 11.42 -15.66 2.50
C ASP A 47 11.10 -14.50 3.45
N SER A 48 11.84 -14.36 4.55
CA SER A 48 11.75 -13.20 5.46
C SER A 48 12.01 -11.88 4.72
N LEU A 49 13.04 -11.83 3.86
CA LEU A 49 13.29 -10.69 2.97
C LEU A 49 12.10 -10.41 2.05
N LYS A 50 11.55 -11.45 1.42
CA LYS A 50 10.37 -11.32 0.53
C LYS A 50 9.17 -10.77 1.29
N TYR A 51 8.84 -11.31 2.46
CA TYR A 51 7.70 -10.83 3.26
C TYR A 51 7.92 -9.43 3.78
N PHE A 52 9.14 -9.10 4.22
CA PHE A 52 9.50 -7.75 4.65
C PHE A 52 9.30 -6.72 3.54
N ILE A 53 9.79 -7.01 2.33
CA ILE A 53 9.72 -6.08 1.19
C ILE A 53 8.27 -5.93 0.71
N TYR A 54 7.57 -7.05 0.49
CA TYR A 54 6.34 -7.08 -0.31
C TYR A 54 5.05 -7.32 0.48
N ASN A 55 5.12 -7.68 1.78
CA ASN A 55 3.94 -8.12 2.52
C ASN A 55 3.71 -7.41 3.86
N VAL A 56 4.62 -6.52 4.30
CA VAL A 56 4.40 -5.68 5.48
C VAL A 56 3.49 -4.49 5.12
N LEU A 57 2.40 -4.32 5.87
CA LEU A 57 1.47 -3.23 5.66
C LEU A 57 2.09 -1.86 6.03
N PRO A 58 1.85 -0.83 5.21
CA PRO A 58 2.26 0.54 5.50
C PRO A 58 1.27 1.24 6.45
N GLY A 59 1.42 2.55 6.63
CA GLY A 59 0.55 3.35 7.48
C GLY A 59 0.99 3.32 8.94
N THR A 60 0.05 3.21 9.87
CA THR A 60 0.30 3.38 11.32
C THR A 60 0.30 2.05 12.10
N THR A 61 0.53 0.92 11.43
CA THR A 61 0.61 -0.39 12.09
C THR A 61 1.92 -0.54 12.88
N GLY A 62 1.95 -1.47 13.83
CA GLY A 62 3.19 -1.80 14.55
C GLY A 62 4.28 -2.30 13.59
N ALA A 63 3.89 -3.15 12.62
CA ALA A 63 4.77 -3.60 11.55
C ALA A 63 5.38 -2.44 10.74
N ALA A 64 4.58 -1.42 10.39
CA ALA A 64 5.07 -0.24 9.68
C ALA A 64 6.10 0.55 10.51
N GLY A 65 5.89 0.67 11.82
CA GLY A 65 6.83 1.31 12.74
C GLY A 65 8.21 0.64 12.71
N VAL A 66 8.24 -0.67 12.92
CA VAL A 66 9.50 -1.43 12.96
C VAL A 66 10.15 -1.47 11.57
N LYS A 67 9.37 -1.64 10.49
CA LYS A 67 9.88 -1.58 9.11
C LYS A 67 10.55 -0.23 8.82
N ALA A 68 9.90 0.88 9.14
CA ALA A 68 10.47 2.21 8.89
C ALA A 68 11.81 2.41 9.64
N GLN A 69 11.89 2.00 10.91
CA GLN A 69 13.12 2.13 11.68
C GLN A 69 14.24 1.22 11.16
N PHE A 70 13.93 -0.01 10.73
CA PHE A 70 14.94 -0.87 10.14
C PHE A 70 15.45 -0.33 8.79
N LEU A 71 14.58 0.23 7.96
CA LEU A 71 15.00 0.93 6.73
C LEU A 71 15.89 2.14 7.04
N LYS A 72 15.60 2.90 8.11
CA LYS A 72 16.46 3.99 8.59
C LYS A 72 17.87 3.49 8.95
N GLU A 73 17.97 2.36 9.64
CA GLU A 73 19.27 1.76 9.99
C GLU A 73 20.09 1.40 8.74
N ILE A 74 19.44 0.91 7.69
CA ILE A 74 20.08 0.60 6.40
C ILE A 74 20.54 1.87 5.70
N ILE A 75 19.71 2.91 5.66
CA ILE A 75 20.04 4.19 5.00
C ILE A 75 21.22 4.88 5.69
N LEU A 76 21.30 4.79 7.02
CA LEU A 76 22.41 5.32 7.82
C LEU A 76 23.63 4.39 7.85
N GLU A 77 23.66 3.34 7.03
CA GLU A 77 24.75 2.37 6.93
C GLU A 77 25.10 1.67 8.26
N LYS A 78 24.18 1.64 9.22
CA LYS A 78 24.36 0.91 10.50
C LYS A 78 24.24 -0.59 10.30
N ILE A 79 23.43 -1.00 9.33
CA ILE A 79 23.28 -2.38 8.86
C ILE A 79 23.42 -2.39 7.34
N THR A 80 24.22 -3.31 6.84
CA THR A 80 24.41 -3.52 5.40
C THR A 80 23.74 -4.83 4.99
N LEU A 81 22.95 -4.77 3.92
CA LEU A 81 22.34 -5.94 3.28
C LEU A 81 22.63 -5.88 1.78
N ASP A 82 22.88 -7.04 1.17
CA ASP A 82 23.10 -7.13 -0.27
C ASP A 82 21.80 -6.88 -1.06
N GLU A 83 20.64 -7.21 -0.45
CA GLU A 83 19.34 -7.16 -1.10
C GLU A 83 18.60 -5.83 -0.95
N ILE A 84 19.03 -4.97 -0.01
CA ILE A 84 18.41 -3.67 0.25
C ILE A 84 19.49 -2.61 0.34
N SER A 85 19.70 -1.87 -0.75
CA SER A 85 20.57 -0.69 -0.77
C SER A 85 19.92 0.49 -0.05
N SER A 86 20.71 1.52 0.26
CA SER A 86 20.21 2.78 0.83
C SER A 86 19.16 3.43 -0.08
N GLU A 87 19.39 3.44 -1.39
CA GLU A 87 18.43 3.93 -2.39
C GLU A 87 17.13 3.13 -2.37
N PHE A 88 17.22 1.80 -2.32
CA PHE A 88 16.02 0.96 -2.30
C PHE A 88 15.26 1.09 -0.96
N ALA A 89 15.96 1.28 0.15
CA ALA A 89 15.32 1.55 1.44
C ALA A 89 14.54 2.88 1.45
N LEU A 90 15.07 3.92 0.79
CA LEU A 90 14.36 5.19 0.58
C LEU A 90 13.12 5.02 -0.30
N GLU A 91 13.21 4.22 -1.36
CA GLU A 91 12.06 3.86 -2.20
C GLU A 91 10.98 3.14 -1.37
N LEU A 92 11.37 2.16 -0.55
CA LEU A 92 10.43 1.46 0.32
C LEU A 92 9.72 2.41 1.30
N LEU A 93 10.46 3.36 1.91
CA LEU A 93 9.85 4.41 2.75
C LEU A 93 8.85 5.28 1.96
N ALA A 94 9.18 5.65 0.72
CA ALA A 94 8.30 6.45 -0.13
C ALA A 94 6.94 5.77 -0.41
N HIS A 95 6.94 4.43 -0.50
CA HIS A 95 5.76 3.61 -0.72
C HIS A 95 4.94 3.33 0.56
N MET A 96 5.46 3.68 1.74
CA MET A 96 4.72 3.57 3.00
C MET A 96 3.76 4.74 3.26
N LYS A 97 3.88 5.82 2.46
CA LYS A 97 2.94 6.94 2.28
C LYS A 97 2.61 7.80 3.50
N GLY A 98 2.93 7.41 4.74
CA GLY A 98 2.59 8.20 5.92
C GLY A 98 3.02 7.57 7.25
N GLY A 99 2.67 8.24 8.35
CA GLY A 99 2.92 7.74 9.70
C GLY A 99 4.42 7.59 10.01
N PRO A 100 4.87 6.43 10.53
CA PRO A 100 6.28 6.19 10.89
C PRO A 100 7.28 6.43 9.75
N SER A 101 6.86 6.23 8.49
CA SER A 101 7.74 6.50 7.34
C SER A 101 8.06 7.99 7.18
N VAL A 102 7.09 8.88 7.42
CA VAL A 102 7.28 10.34 7.35
C VAL A 102 8.17 10.81 8.51
N GLU A 103 7.97 10.24 9.70
CA GLU A 103 8.84 10.53 10.86
C GLU A 103 10.30 10.19 10.55
N VAL A 104 10.56 8.99 10.02
CA VAL A 104 11.90 8.54 9.62
C VAL A 104 12.48 9.42 8.52
N LEU A 105 11.69 9.73 7.49
CA LEU A 105 12.14 10.60 6.40
C LEU A 105 12.51 12.00 6.90
N LEU A 106 11.77 12.55 7.87
CA LEU A 106 12.10 13.83 8.50
C LEU A 106 13.38 13.76 9.34
N ASP A 107 13.58 12.67 10.10
CA ASP A 107 14.84 12.46 10.81
C ASP A 107 16.02 12.45 9.85
N LEU A 108 15.89 11.74 8.72
CA LEU A 108 16.94 11.66 7.71
C LEU A 108 17.16 13.01 7.01
N ALA A 109 16.09 13.69 6.59
CA ALA A 109 16.17 14.94 5.86
C ALA A 109 16.71 16.11 6.70
N LEU A 110 16.50 16.08 8.02
CA LEU A 110 16.85 17.18 8.90
C LEU A 110 18.15 16.96 9.67
N ASP A 111 18.48 15.72 10.01
CA ASP A 111 19.55 15.39 10.96
C ASP A 111 20.65 14.47 10.40
N ALA A 112 20.51 13.91 9.18
CA ALA A 112 21.56 13.08 8.57
C ALA A 112 22.62 13.90 7.79
N GLU A 113 23.69 13.23 7.38
CA GLU A 113 24.73 13.79 6.51
C GLU A 113 24.17 14.30 5.18
N ASP A 114 24.80 15.33 4.61
CA ASP A 114 24.27 16.13 3.49
C ASP A 114 23.70 15.30 2.32
N SER A 115 24.40 14.23 1.90
CA SER A 115 23.93 13.39 0.78
C SER A 115 22.68 12.57 1.12
N ILE A 116 22.54 12.09 2.35
CA ILE A 116 21.37 11.33 2.79
C ILE A 116 20.21 12.28 3.01
N ALA A 117 20.48 13.43 3.63
CA ALA A 117 19.49 14.45 3.90
C ALA A 117 18.83 14.96 2.61
N GLN A 118 19.61 15.22 1.56
CA GLN A 118 19.09 15.61 0.25
C GLN A 118 18.18 14.53 -0.36
N LYS A 119 18.62 13.26 -0.41
CA LYS A 119 17.82 12.16 -0.97
C LYS A 119 16.51 11.95 -0.19
N ALA A 120 16.55 12.00 1.14
CA ALA A 120 15.35 11.91 1.98
C ALA A 120 14.42 13.13 1.77
N GLY A 121 14.99 14.32 1.56
CA GLY A 121 14.25 15.52 1.19
C GLY A 121 13.49 15.37 -0.13
N GLU A 122 14.14 14.83 -1.17
CA GLU A 122 13.48 14.54 -2.45
C GLU A 122 12.32 13.55 -2.28
N VAL A 123 12.48 12.52 -1.45
CA VAL A 123 11.38 11.61 -1.13
C VAL A 123 10.25 12.35 -0.39
N LEU A 124 10.55 13.19 0.60
CA LEU A 124 9.54 13.96 1.34
C LEU A 124 8.73 14.89 0.47
N LYS A 125 9.33 15.49 -0.58
CA LYS A 125 8.60 16.33 -1.54
C LYS A 125 7.43 15.60 -2.21
N THR A 126 7.46 14.28 -2.27
CA THR A 126 6.39 13.43 -2.83
C THR A 126 5.34 12.99 -1.82
N GLN A 127 5.54 13.27 -0.53
CA GLN A 127 4.65 12.84 0.57
C GLN A 127 3.67 13.94 0.94
N VAL A 128 2.43 13.55 1.29
CA VAL A 128 1.34 14.51 1.60
C VAL A 128 0.70 14.29 2.98
N PHE A 129 0.98 13.17 3.66
CA PHE A 129 0.47 12.90 5.01
C PHE A 129 1.42 13.42 6.10
N LEU A 130 1.74 14.72 6.05
CA LEU A 130 2.46 15.44 7.10
C LEU A 130 1.46 16.16 7.99
N TYR A 131 1.53 15.93 9.30
CA TYR A 131 0.61 16.51 10.27
C TYR A 131 1.26 17.67 11.06
N GLY A 132 0.56 18.20 12.06
CA GLY A 132 1.00 19.38 12.81
C GLY A 132 2.39 19.22 13.43
N ALA A 133 2.71 18.05 14.00
CA ALA A 133 4.05 17.79 14.55
C ALA A 133 5.14 17.80 13.47
N ASP A 134 4.87 17.19 12.31
CA ASP A 134 5.80 17.07 11.18
C ASP A 134 6.09 18.44 10.55
N THR A 135 5.04 19.21 10.28
CA THR A 135 5.14 20.56 9.72
C THR A 135 5.84 21.53 10.68
N GLU A 136 5.65 21.40 11.99
CA GLU A 136 6.39 22.18 12.99
C GLU A 136 7.89 21.81 13.05
N ARG A 137 8.26 20.55 12.81
CA ARG A 137 9.68 20.17 12.66
C ARG A 137 10.32 20.85 11.45
N LEU A 138 9.66 20.82 10.29
CA LEU A 138 10.12 21.50 9.08
C LEU A 138 10.28 23.01 9.30
N LYS A 139 9.29 23.65 9.92
CA LYS A 139 9.33 25.07 10.26
C LYS A 139 10.50 25.43 11.17
N LYS A 140 10.72 24.65 12.24
CA LYS A 140 11.86 24.86 13.15
C LYS A 140 13.21 24.71 12.43
N ALA A 141 13.35 23.69 11.58
CA ALA A 141 14.57 23.48 10.80
C ALA A 141 14.80 24.61 9.80
N PHE A 142 13.75 25.05 9.11
CA PHE A 142 13.80 26.20 8.19
C PHE A 142 14.23 27.49 8.91
N SER A 143 13.66 27.80 10.08
CA SER A 143 14.06 28.98 10.88
C SER A 143 15.52 28.93 11.35
N LYS A 144 16.12 27.74 11.42
CA LYS A 144 17.55 27.54 11.71
C LYS A 144 18.45 27.58 10.47
N GLY A 145 17.88 27.80 9.27
CA GLY A 145 18.64 27.86 8.02
C GLY A 145 18.94 26.50 7.39
N ASN A 146 18.23 25.43 7.77
CA ASN A 146 18.39 24.12 7.11
C ASN A 146 17.95 24.23 5.63
N LYS A 147 18.89 23.92 4.72
CA LYS A 147 18.69 24.05 3.27
C LYS A 147 17.68 23.03 2.72
N VAL A 148 17.70 21.80 3.23
CA VAL A 148 16.77 20.74 2.82
C VAL A 148 15.34 21.10 3.25
N ALA A 149 15.16 21.61 4.48
CA ALA A 149 13.86 22.09 4.95
C ALA A 149 13.33 23.25 4.09
N LYS A 150 14.20 24.21 3.71
CA LYS A 150 13.84 25.28 2.77
C LYS A 150 13.34 24.72 1.43
N ASP A 151 14.09 23.78 0.86
CA ASP A 151 13.79 23.19 -0.44
C ASP A 151 12.48 22.38 -0.42
N ILE A 152 12.23 21.60 0.64
CA ILE A 152 10.92 20.92 0.85
C ILE A 152 9.78 21.93 0.91
N LEU A 153 9.93 23.02 1.69
CA LEU A 153 8.89 24.04 1.82
C LEU A 153 8.64 24.80 0.52
N GLU A 154 9.69 25.12 -0.24
CA GLU A 154 9.57 25.73 -1.57
C GLU A 154 8.84 24.80 -2.55
N SER A 155 9.20 23.52 -2.58
CA SER A 155 8.54 22.48 -3.38
C SER A 155 7.05 22.38 -3.05
N TYR A 156 6.70 22.31 -1.77
CA TYR A 156 5.31 22.29 -1.32
C TYR A 156 4.55 23.57 -1.64
N SER A 157 5.19 24.74 -1.55
CA SER A 157 4.56 26.02 -1.89
C SER A 157 4.16 26.12 -3.36
N LYS A 158 4.88 25.41 -4.24
CA LYS A 158 4.58 25.30 -5.67
C LYS A 158 3.60 24.16 -5.99
N GLY A 159 3.29 23.30 -5.02
CA GLY A 159 2.45 22.13 -5.21
C GLY A 159 3.11 21.01 -6.02
N GLU A 160 4.44 20.87 -5.98
CA GLU A 160 5.18 19.88 -6.80
C GLU A 160 4.77 18.43 -6.49
N PHE A 161 4.32 18.13 -5.28
CA PHE A 161 3.71 16.84 -4.92
C PHE A 161 2.48 16.46 -5.78
N PHE A 162 1.86 17.44 -6.43
CA PHE A 162 0.71 17.27 -7.32
C PHE A 162 1.09 17.56 -8.78
N THR A 163 1.82 18.64 -9.07
CA THR A 163 2.11 19.05 -10.46
C THR A 163 3.12 18.14 -11.15
N GLU A 164 3.95 17.42 -10.40
CA GLU A 164 4.91 16.45 -10.94
C GLU A 164 4.33 15.02 -11.04
N LEU A 165 3.05 14.82 -10.67
CA LEU A 165 2.38 13.55 -10.93
C LEU A 165 2.15 13.37 -12.43
N ALA A 166 2.13 12.12 -12.87
CA ALA A 166 1.76 11.80 -14.24
C ALA A 166 0.34 12.31 -14.55
N ASP A 167 0.17 12.90 -15.74
CA ASP A 167 -1.13 13.32 -16.23
C ASP A 167 -2.13 12.16 -16.25
N VAL A 168 -3.38 12.46 -15.90
CA VAL A 168 -4.47 11.49 -16.03
C VAL A 168 -4.72 11.13 -17.50
N GLU A 169 -5.06 9.87 -17.77
CA GLU A 169 -5.43 9.44 -19.11
C GLU A 169 -6.65 10.22 -19.63
N ARG A 170 -6.51 10.87 -20.80
CA ARG A 170 -7.61 11.59 -21.45
C ARG A 170 -8.69 10.68 -22.00
N GLU A 171 -8.33 9.45 -22.38
CA GLU A 171 -9.25 8.43 -22.86
C GLU A 171 -8.95 7.12 -22.12
N ILE A 172 -10.01 6.49 -21.60
CA ILE A 172 -9.92 5.17 -20.97
C ILE A 172 -10.81 4.22 -21.77
N LYS A 173 -10.19 3.26 -22.46
CA LYS A 173 -10.92 2.18 -23.11
C LYS A 173 -11.47 1.24 -22.05
N VAL A 174 -12.77 0.97 -22.10
CA VAL A 174 -13.46 0.10 -21.13
C VAL A 174 -14.16 -1.07 -21.79
N VAL A 175 -14.30 -2.16 -21.04
CA VAL A 175 -15.27 -3.23 -21.29
C VAL A 175 -16.18 -3.30 -20.08
N THR A 176 -17.48 -3.35 -20.34
CA THR A 176 -18.49 -3.29 -19.30
C THR A 176 -18.84 -4.69 -18.81
N TYR A 177 -18.91 -4.86 -17.48
CA TYR A 177 -19.54 -6.00 -16.83
C TYR A 177 -20.80 -5.51 -16.12
N ILE A 178 -21.96 -6.04 -16.52
CA ILE A 178 -23.25 -5.70 -15.91
C ILE A 178 -23.37 -6.50 -14.62
N ALA A 179 -23.28 -5.84 -13.48
CA ALA A 179 -23.35 -6.51 -12.19
C ALA A 179 -24.79 -6.88 -11.80
N ALA A 180 -25.77 -6.05 -12.15
CA ALA A 180 -27.20 -6.30 -12.03
C ALA A 180 -28.01 -5.23 -12.80
N GLU A 181 -29.30 -5.51 -13.03
CA GLU A 181 -30.30 -4.52 -13.42
C GLU A 181 -30.94 -3.90 -12.17
N GLY A 182 -31.14 -2.59 -12.16
CA GLY A 182 -31.65 -1.80 -11.04
C GLY A 182 -30.56 -1.27 -10.10
N ASP A 183 -30.99 -0.70 -8.97
CA ASP A 183 -30.07 -0.13 -7.99
C ASP A 183 -29.21 -1.21 -7.31
N ILE A 184 -27.89 -1.04 -7.37
CA ILE A 184 -26.93 -1.94 -6.73
C ILE A 184 -26.57 -1.41 -5.36
N SER A 185 -26.96 -2.15 -4.33
CA SER A 185 -26.55 -1.89 -2.95
C SER A 185 -25.08 -2.20 -2.72
N THR A 186 -24.45 -1.48 -1.79
CA THR A 186 -23.12 -1.85 -1.28
C THR A 186 -23.09 -3.24 -0.63
N ASP A 187 -24.25 -3.78 -0.20
CA ASP A 187 -24.36 -5.16 0.27
C ASP A 187 -24.09 -6.20 -0.83
N LEU A 188 -24.35 -5.91 -2.11
CA LEU A 188 -23.98 -6.81 -3.21
C LEU A 188 -22.46 -6.90 -3.38
N LEU A 189 -21.77 -5.78 -3.15
CA LEU A 189 -20.32 -5.66 -3.32
C LEU A 189 -19.54 -6.08 -2.07
N SER A 190 -20.14 -5.91 -0.89
CA SER A 190 -19.57 -6.17 0.42
C SER A 190 -20.70 -6.46 1.42
N PRO A 191 -21.22 -7.70 1.47
CA PRO A 191 -22.32 -8.11 2.34
C PRO A 191 -22.10 -7.80 3.82
N GLY A 192 -23.19 -7.49 4.52
CA GLY A 192 -23.17 -7.21 5.97
C GLY A 192 -22.71 -8.41 6.80
N GLY A 193 -23.13 -9.63 6.43
CA GLY A 193 -22.74 -10.87 7.11
C GLY A 193 -21.24 -11.17 7.06
N GLU A 194 -20.55 -10.64 6.05
CA GLU A 194 -19.12 -10.82 5.83
C GLU A 194 -18.28 -9.72 6.48
N ALA A 195 -18.83 -8.95 7.43
CA ALA A 195 -18.12 -7.85 8.07
C ALA A 195 -16.83 -8.28 8.80
N HIS A 196 -16.79 -9.52 9.30
CA HIS A 196 -15.65 -10.08 10.02
C HIS A 196 -14.39 -10.22 9.15
N SER A 197 -14.54 -10.39 7.83
CA SER A 197 -13.40 -10.57 6.91
C SER A 197 -12.86 -9.26 6.35
N ARG A 198 -13.53 -8.11 6.55
CA ARG A 198 -13.20 -6.81 5.89
C ARG A 198 -11.76 -6.33 6.05
N ALA A 199 -11.11 -6.66 7.17
CA ALA A 199 -9.72 -6.29 7.39
C ALA A 199 -8.75 -7.06 6.48
N ASP A 200 -9.11 -8.29 6.10
CA ASP A 200 -8.41 -9.10 5.12
C ASP A 200 -9.01 -8.87 3.74
N ARG A 201 -8.44 -7.93 2.99
CA ARG A 201 -8.98 -7.48 1.71
C ARG A 201 -9.10 -8.60 0.68
N GLU A 202 -8.15 -9.53 0.66
CA GLU A 202 -8.19 -10.63 -0.29
C GLU A 202 -9.28 -11.64 0.05
N LEU A 203 -9.38 -12.03 1.33
CA LEU A 203 -10.44 -12.91 1.81
C LEU A 203 -11.81 -12.27 1.61
N HIS A 204 -11.98 -11.01 2.01
CA HIS A 204 -13.23 -10.28 1.84
C HIS A 204 -13.56 -10.08 0.35
N GLY A 205 -12.56 -9.95 -0.51
CA GLY A 205 -12.74 -9.87 -1.96
C GLY A 205 -13.62 -10.97 -2.53
N LYS A 206 -13.55 -12.19 -1.97
CA LYS A 206 -14.33 -13.34 -2.44
C LYS A 206 -15.85 -13.19 -2.31
N CYS A 207 -16.34 -12.28 -1.47
CA CYS A 207 -17.78 -12.05 -1.33
C CYS A 207 -18.36 -11.06 -2.35
N MET A 208 -17.53 -10.48 -3.24
CA MET A 208 -18.02 -9.53 -4.25
C MET A 208 -18.90 -10.23 -5.29
N ILE A 209 -20.20 -9.89 -5.36
CA ILE A 209 -21.18 -10.43 -6.32
C ILE A 209 -21.32 -11.96 -6.21
N SER A 210 -20.46 -12.73 -6.90
CA SER A 210 -20.37 -14.19 -6.81
C SER A 210 -19.03 -14.69 -7.38
N ALA A 211 -18.66 -15.94 -7.11
CA ALA A 211 -17.44 -16.56 -7.65
C ALA A 211 -17.49 -16.70 -9.18
N GLU A 212 -18.67 -16.96 -9.73
CA GLU A 212 -18.90 -17.04 -11.18
C GLU A 212 -18.65 -15.68 -11.83
N ALA A 213 -19.22 -14.61 -11.27
CA ALA A 213 -19.02 -13.25 -11.76
C ALA A 213 -17.54 -12.83 -11.71
N GLN A 214 -16.85 -13.16 -10.62
CA GLN A 214 -15.41 -12.92 -10.48
C GLN A 214 -14.60 -13.65 -11.56
N SER A 215 -14.92 -14.92 -11.85
CA SER A 215 -14.28 -15.68 -12.91
C SER A 215 -14.54 -15.10 -14.30
N GLU A 216 -15.76 -14.63 -14.56
CA GLU A 216 -16.11 -13.94 -15.81
C GLU A 216 -15.34 -12.63 -15.97
N ILE A 217 -15.30 -11.79 -14.93
CA ILE A 217 -14.54 -10.54 -14.92
C ILE A 217 -13.07 -10.80 -15.27
N GLN A 218 -12.43 -11.79 -14.64
CA GLN A 218 -11.05 -12.16 -14.93
C GLN A 218 -10.85 -12.66 -16.36
N LYS A 219 -11.79 -13.45 -16.90
CA LYS A 219 -11.75 -13.90 -18.30
C LYS A 219 -11.87 -12.72 -19.27
N ILE A 220 -12.77 -11.77 -19.00
CA ILE A 220 -12.93 -10.55 -19.80
C ILE A 220 -11.63 -9.74 -19.75
N GLN A 221 -11.05 -9.55 -18.57
CA GLN A 221 -9.79 -8.83 -18.40
C GLN A 221 -8.64 -9.47 -19.19
N LYS A 222 -8.53 -10.80 -19.17
CA LYS A 222 -7.54 -11.55 -19.96
C LYS A 222 -7.75 -11.41 -21.48
N ASN A 223 -9.00 -11.35 -21.92
CA ASN A 223 -9.34 -11.21 -23.34
C ASN A 223 -9.21 -9.76 -23.86
N HIS A 224 -9.17 -8.77 -22.96
CA HIS A 224 -9.07 -7.35 -23.27
C HIS A 224 -7.96 -6.66 -22.47
N PRO A 225 -6.68 -7.05 -22.66
CA PRO A 225 -5.57 -6.51 -21.89
C PRO A 225 -5.32 -5.01 -22.10
N ASP A 226 -5.82 -4.43 -23.19
CA ASP A 226 -5.74 -3.00 -23.51
C ASP A 226 -6.90 -2.17 -22.95
N LYS A 227 -7.84 -2.79 -22.22
CA LYS A 227 -9.04 -2.14 -21.68
C LYS A 227 -9.19 -2.37 -20.18
N ARG A 228 -9.88 -1.46 -19.51
CA ARG A 228 -10.28 -1.61 -18.10
C ARG A 228 -11.68 -2.18 -17.98
N ILE A 229 -11.92 -2.94 -16.92
CA ILE A 229 -13.26 -3.41 -16.62
C ILE A 229 -14.02 -2.28 -15.91
N MET A 230 -15.22 -1.97 -16.42
CA MET A 230 -16.17 -1.09 -15.76
C MET A 230 -17.32 -1.93 -15.21
N ILE A 231 -17.55 -1.87 -13.90
CA ILE A 231 -18.71 -2.52 -13.27
C ILE A 231 -19.90 -1.57 -13.34
N ILE A 232 -21.02 -2.01 -13.90
CA ILE A 232 -22.21 -1.16 -14.10
C ILE A 232 -23.46 -1.72 -13.43
N ALA A 233 -24.27 -0.81 -12.88
CA ALA A 233 -25.68 -1.03 -12.60
C ALA A 233 -26.50 -0.65 -13.85
N GLU A 234 -27.11 -1.62 -14.53
CA GLU A 234 -27.95 -1.36 -15.69
C GLU A 234 -29.33 -0.84 -15.24
N LYS A 235 -29.81 0.26 -15.80
CA LYS A 235 -31.07 0.94 -15.41
C LYS A 235 -31.17 1.19 -13.90
N GLY A 236 -30.08 1.67 -13.29
CA GLY A 236 -30.01 1.92 -11.86
C GLY A 236 -28.72 2.61 -11.41
N THR A 237 -28.65 2.84 -10.10
CA THR A 237 -27.53 3.53 -9.44
C THR A 237 -26.60 2.54 -8.75
N MET A 238 -25.29 2.82 -8.78
CA MET A 238 -24.29 2.05 -8.05
C MET A 238 -24.09 2.57 -6.62
N GLY A 239 -24.05 1.66 -5.64
CA GLY A 239 -23.61 1.97 -4.28
C GLY A 239 -24.69 2.54 -3.36
N VAL A 240 -25.97 2.21 -3.59
CA VAL A 240 -27.04 2.60 -2.67
C VAL A 240 -26.90 1.88 -1.31
N GLY A 241 -27.53 2.42 -0.27
CA GLY A 241 -27.51 1.82 1.07
C GLY A 241 -26.31 2.27 1.92
N SER A 242 -25.79 1.36 2.76
CA SER A 242 -24.79 1.75 3.77
C SER A 242 -23.44 2.11 3.15
N SER A 243 -22.82 3.18 3.62
CA SER A 243 -21.45 3.53 3.22
C SER A 243 -20.45 2.54 3.82
N ARG A 244 -19.79 1.77 2.95
CA ARG A 244 -18.77 0.79 3.35
C ARG A 244 -17.61 0.84 2.38
N MET A 245 -16.44 1.23 2.88
CA MET A 245 -15.21 1.28 2.09
C MET A 245 -14.85 -0.09 1.47
N SER A 246 -15.23 -1.19 2.13
CA SER A 246 -15.01 -2.55 1.62
C SER A 246 -15.70 -2.83 0.28
N GLY A 247 -16.80 -2.16 -0.05
CA GLY A 247 -17.47 -2.34 -1.35
C GLY A 247 -16.59 -1.89 -2.51
N VAL A 248 -16.06 -0.65 -2.45
CA VAL A 248 -15.15 -0.15 -3.49
C VAL A 248 -13.78 -0.84 -3.43
N ASN A 249 -13.31 -1.27 -2.26
CA ASN A 249 -12.09 -2.08 -2.14
C ASN A 249 -12.23 -3.41 -2.91
N ASN A 250 -13.37 -4.09 -2.77
CA ASN A 250 -13.64 -5.32 -3.52
C ASN A 250 -13.66 -5.06 -5.03
N VAL A 251 -14.36 -4.02 -5.48
CA VAL A 251 -14.34 -3.65 -6.91
C VAL A 251 -12.92 -3.36 -7.41
N ALA A 252 -12.13 -2.60 -6.64
CA ALA A 252 -10.74 -2.31 -6.98
C ALA A 252 -9.87 -3.56 -6.99
N LEU A 253 -10.06 -4.50 -6.06
CA LEU A 253 -9.32 -5.75 -6.00
C LEU A 253 -9.50 -6.55 -7.30
N TRP A 254 -10.74 -6.65 -7.79
CA TRP A 254 -11.06 -7.47 -8.97
C TRP A 254 -10.86 -6.77 -10.32
N THR A 255 -10.94 -5.44 -10.38
CA THR A 255 -10.94 -4.70 -11.66
C THR A 255 -9.90 -3.59 -11.76
N GLY A 256 -9.36 -3.16 -10.62
CA GLY A 256 -8.39 -2.07 -10.53
C GLY A 256 -6.97 -2.51 -10.87
N LYS A 257 -6.03 -1.58 -10.67
CA LYS A 257 -4.59 -1.78 -10.86
C LYS A 257 -3.88 -1.81 -9.50
N PRO A 258 -2.83 -2.63 -9.30
CA PRO A 258 -2.02 -2.53 -8.09
C PRO A 258 -1.53 -1.10 -7.86
N GLY A 259 -1.77 -0.56 -6.67
CA GLY A 259 -1.36 0.82 -6.34
C GLY A 259 0.13 0.94 -6.00
N SER A 260 0.76 -0.16 -5.59
CA SER A 260 2.18 -0.23 -5.26
C SER A 260 2.65 -1.67 -5.41
N PRO A 261 3.87 -1.92 -5.92
CA PRO A 261 4.44 -3.26 -5.92
C PRO A 261 4.77 -3.77 -4.50
N TYR A 262 4.91 -2.87 -3.52
CA TYR A 262 5.32 -3.19 -2.15
C TYR A 262 4.16 -3.21 -1.13
N VAL A 263 2.93 -2.91 -1.57
CA VAL A 263 1.75 -2.89 -0.70
C VAL A 263 0.71 -3.86 -1.26
N PRO A 264 0.51 -5.02 -0.62
CA PRO A 264 -0.35 -6.07 -1.15
C PRO A 264 -1.83 -5.70 -1.03
N PHE A 265 -2.64 -6.12 -2.01
CA PHE A 265 -4.11 -6.01 -2.03
C PHE A 265 -4.68 -4.59 -1.88
N VAL A 266 -3.88 -3.56 -2.19
CA VAL A 266 -4.32 -2.19 -2.34
C VAL A 266 -4.31 -1.85 -3.82
N ASN A 267 -5.45 -2.07 -4.46
CA ASN A 267 -5.66 -1.68 -5.85
C ASN A 267 -6.33 -0.32 -5.95
N ILE A 268 -6.07 0.38 -7.05
CA ILE A 268 -6.53 1.73 -7.34
C ILE A 268 -7.23 1.79 -8.70
N ALA A 269 -7.87 2.92 -8.97
CA ALA A 269 -8.53 3.24 -10.23
C ALA A 269 -9.59 2.20 -10.70
N PRO A 270 -10.50 1.69 -9.83
CA PRO A 270 -11.68 0.99 -10.29
C PRO A 270 -12.58 1.93 -11.11
N ILE A 271 -13.36 1.37 -12.04
CA ILE A 271 -14.36 2.12 -12.80
C ILE A 271 -15.73 1.53 -12.50
N VAL A 272 -16.62 2.39 -11.99
CA VAL A 272 -18.00 2.05 -11.69
C VAL A 272 -18.94 3.03 -12.40
N ALA A 273 -20.10 2.53 -12.82
CA ALA A 273 -21.12 3.34 -13.47
C ALA A 273 -22.54 2.90 -13.07
N GLY A 274 -23.50 3.78 -13.29
CA GLY A 274 -24.93 3.49 -13.29
C GLY A 274 -25.58 4.21 -14.47
N THR A 275 -26.70 3.68 -14.97
CA THR A 275 -27.44 4.23 -16.12
C THR A 275 -28.88 4.49 -15.78
#